data_AF-A0A0B8X2F0-F1
#
_entry.id   AF-A0A0B8X2F0-F1
#
_cell.length_a   1.000
_cell.length_b   1.000
_cell.length_c   1.000
_cell.angle_alpha   90.00
_cell.angle_beta   90.00
_cell.angle_gamma   90.00
#
_symmetry.space_group_name_H-M   'P 1'
#
loop_
_entity.id
_entity.type
_entity.pdbx_description
1 polymer ?
#
loop_
_entity_poly.entity_id
_entity_poly.type
_entity_poly.pdbx_seq_one_letter_code
_entity_poly.pdbx_strand_id
1 'polypeptide(L)'
;MKTFNSKLILTMAAFALMGVGCGQSNQFQTNSVVQPPLIGGDGIIPDSPDGSGSNSNGSTSTGSNTVTFTPVSIAEFNSYVAMHPLNNPTNFKLTVDLNNAGNGRYAGTVKISYVDTGYQYEGKFEAGSGTNVDAYKLKDAGLMEAEFNRWFIINGKYYFSAFFQDAYGAVVLVVDNYVNQGDAQGSGTLSGSVYYKNFAQSYVQQSPYRKCWYIYDGPYNCRASAVINKNTPYPGDGYRKLGTFSGLSKAAAIK
;
A
#
# COMPACT_ATOMS: atom_id res chain seq x y z
N MET A 1 38.07 -50.39 2.58
CA MET A 1 38.69 -49.66 1.44
C MET A 1 38.12 -48.25 1.46
N LYS A 2 38.83 -47.14 1.34
CA LYS A 2 40.25 -46.77 1.27
C LYS A 2 40.21 -45.25 1.56
N THR A 3 41.13 -44.76 2.35
CA THR A 3 41.35 -43.35 2.70
C THR A 3 41.48 -42.46 1.45
N PHE A 4 40.76 -41.33 1.41
CA PHE A 4 40.89 -40.31 0.37
C PHE A 4 42.09 -39.41 0.67
N ASN A 5 43.08 -39.46 -0.22
CA ASN A 5 44.32 -38.71 -0.15
C ASN A 5 44.14 -37.26 -0.63
N SER A 6 44.65 -36.36 0.20
CA SER A 6 44.88 -34.94 -0.03
C SER A 6 46.02 -34.69 -1.02
N LYS A 7 45.73 -34.06 -2.17
CA LYS A 7 46.71 -33.30 -2.98
C LYS A 7 45.98 -32.21 -3.78
N LEU A 8 45.77 -31.05 -3.17
CA LEU A 8 45.43 -29.82 -3.90
C LEU A 8 46.72 -29.02 -4.06
N ILE A 9 47.29 -29.07 -5.27
CA ILE A 9 48.52 -28.38 -5.64
C ILE A 9 48.18 -26.93 -5.99
N LEU A 10 48.86 -26.04 -5.29
CA LEU A 10 48.96 -24.61 -5.50
C LEU A 10 49.73 -24.33 -6.81
N THR A 11 49.27 -23.42 -7.66
CA THR A 11 50.15 -22.73 -8.62
C THR A 11 49.61 -21.34 -8.91
N MET A 12 50.22 -20.35 -8.27
CA MET A 12 50.24 -18.95 -8.72
C MET A 12 51.24 -18.81 -9.86
N ALA A 13 50.92 -18.01 -10.88
CA ALA A 13 51.79 -16.91 -11.31
C ALA A 13 51.10 -16.07 -12.39
N ALA A 14 50.98 -14.79 -12.09
CA ALA A 14 50.62 -13.72 -13.01
C ALA A 14 51.76 -13.44 -14.00
N PHE A 15 51.41 -13.04 -15.22
CA PHE A 15 52.15 -12.04 -15.98
C PHE A 15 51.18 -10.99 -16.50
N ALA A 16 51.58 -9.75 -16.33
CA ALA A 16 50.80 -8.55 -16.52
C ALA A 16 51.33 -7.75 -17.72
N LEU A 17 50.48 -6.85 -18.26
CA LEU A 17 50.82 -5.56 -18.90
C LEU A 17 51.40 -5.65 -20.34
N MET A 18 51.02 -4.88 -21.37
CA MET A 18 50.15 -3.71 -21.57
C MET A 18 49.70 -3.67 -23.05
N GLY A 19 48.68 -2.88 -23.40
CA GLY A 19 48.46 -2.46 -24.79
C GLY A 19 47.10 -1.84 -25.11
N VAL A 20 46.95 -0.55 -24.73
CA VAL A 20 46.16 0.54 -25.34
C VAL A 20 44.96 0.21 -26.25
N GLY A 21 43.80 0.80 -25.92
CA GLY A 21 42.66 0.89 -26.83
C GLY A 21 41.45 1.65 -26.27
N CYS A 22 41.61 2.94 -25.93
CA CYS A 22 40.46 3.85 -25.85
C CYS A 22 39.99 4.15 -27.29
N GLY A 23 38.91 3.49 -27.71
CA GLY A 23 38.19 3.78 -28.93
C GLY A 23 36.70 3.66 -28.64
N GLN A 24 35.97 4.77 -28.78
CA GLN A 24 34.54 4.88 -28.53
C GLN A 24 33.76 3.80 -29.31
N SER A 25 33.12 2.89 -28.59
CA SER A 25 32.07 2.03 -29.14
C SER A 25 30.73 2.56 -28.68
N ASN A 26 29.99 3.09 -29.66
CA ASN A 26 28.55 3.31 -29.76
C ASN A 26 27.73 3.16 -28.48
N GLN A 27 27.05 4.26 -28.14
CA GLN A 27 25.97 4.32 -27.17
C GLN A 27 25.05 3.10 -27.31
N PHE A 28 25.20 2.14 -26.39
CA PHE A 28 24.07 1.35 -25.98
C PHE A 28 23.12 2.33 -25.32
N GLN A 29 22.05 2.67 -26.04
CA GLN A 29 20.85 3.25 -25.46
C GLN A 29 20.45 2.33 -24.31
N THR A 30 20.81 2.74 -23.09
CA THR A 30 20.19 2.22 -21.89
C THR A 30 18.72 2.48 -22.08
N ASN A 31 17.95 1.38 -22.17
CA ASN A 31 16.49 1.40 -22.13
C ASN A 31 16.06 2.51 -21.19
N SER A 32 15.43 3.53 -21.75
CA SER A 32 14.70 4.52 -21.00
C SER A 32 13.91 3.75 -19.94
N VAL A 33 14.13 4.10 -18.67
CA VAL A 33 13.18 3.76 -17.62
C VAL A 33 11.83 4.13 -18.21
N VAL A 34 10.98 3.13 -18.46
CA VAL A 34 9.62 3.34 -18.94
C VAL A 34 8.94 4.07 -17.79
N GLN A 35 9.00 5.40 -17.83
CA GLN A 35 8.16 6.26 -17.03
C GLN A 35 6.74 5.92 -17.49
N PRO A 36 5.87 5.39 -16.62
CA PRO A 36 4.49 5.14 -17.01
C PRO A 36 3.90 6.46 -17.52
N PRO A 37 3.10 6.43 -18.60
CA PRO A 37 2.55 7.65 -19.16
C PRO A 37 1.66 8.33 -18.12
N LEU A 38 2.13 9.46 -17.61
CA LEU A 38 1.34 10.44 -16.88
C LEU A 38 0.33 11.03 -17.88
N ILE A 39 -0.84 10.41 -18.00
CA ILE A 39 -1.97 11.03 -18.71
C ILE A 39 -2.78 11.79 -17.67
N GLY A 40 -2.46 13.09 -17.64
CA GLY A 40 -2.95 14.13 -16.75
C GLY A 40 -1.86 15.18 -16.75
N GLY A 41 -1.97 16.18 -17.65
CA GLY A 41 -0.97 17.23 -17.80
C GLY A 41 -0.61 17.85 -16.46
N ASP A 42 0.67 18.18 -16.27
CA ASP A 42 1.24 18.88 -15.11
C ASP A 42 1.24 18.19 -13.74
N GLY A 43 1.68 16.93 -13.62
CA GLY A 43 2.10 16.38 -12.32
C GLY A 43 1.08 16.49 -11.17
N ILE A 44 -0.19 16.72 -11.51
CA ILE A 44 -1.28 16.99 -10.58
C ILE A 44 -1.81 15.66 -10.09
N ILE A 45 -1.83 15.51 -8.77
CA ILE A 45 -2.51 14.39 -8.11
C ILE A 45 -4.00 14.58 -8.37
N PRO A 46 -4.70 13.60 -8.98
CA PRO A 46 -6.14 13.69 -9.12
C PRO A 46 -6.79 13.74 -7.74
N ASP A 47 -7.70 14.69 -7.52
CA ASP A 47 -8.41 14.79 -6.25
C ASP A 47 -9.35 13.58 -6.06
N SER A 48 -10.12 13.21 -7.09
CA SER A 48 -11.11 12.13 -7.02
C SER A 48 -11.66 11.77 -8.42
N PRO A 49 -12.20 10.56 -8.66
CA PRO A 49 -12.90 10.22 -9.90
C PRO A 49 -14.12 11.11 -10.21
N ASP A 50 -14.69 11.80 -9.22
CA ASP A 50 -15.81 12.74 -9.40
C ASP A 50 -15.38 14.17 -9.74
N GLY A 51 -14.07 14.43 -9.83
CA GLY A 51 -13.52 15.78 -9.99
C GLY A 51 -13.49 16.59 -8.69
N SER A 52 -12.86 17.76 -8.77
CA SER A 52 -12.75 18.75 -7.68
C SER A 52 -14.02 19.61 -7.58
N GLY A 53 -15.15 18.96 -7.33
CA GLY A 53 -16.40 19.67 -7.06
C GLY A 53 -16.33 20.39 -5.73
N SER A 54 -16.21 21.72 -5.75
CA SER A 54 -16.39 22.59 -4.59
C SER A 54 -17.84 22.53 -4.10
N ASN A 55 -18.18 21.53 -3.30
CA ASN A 55 -19.46 21.50 -2.60
C ASN A 55 -19.39 22.42 -1.37
N SER A 56 -19.56 23.71 -1.66
CA SER A 56 -20.15 24.68 -0.74
C SER A 56 -21.51 24.15 -0.28
N ASN A 57 -21.65 23.89 1.01
CA ASN A 57 -22.91 23.60 1.73
C ASN A 57 -23.83 22.49 1.17
N GLY A 58 -23.88 21.35 1.88
CA GLY A 58 -25.14 20.59 2.01
C GLY A 58 -25.18 19.17 1.48
N SER A 59 -24.07 18.57 1.01
CA SER A 59 -24.09 17.14 0.67
C SER A 59 -24.02 16.29 1.94
N THR A 60 -25.17 15.88 2.45
CA THR A 60 -25.25 14.76 3.40
C THR A 60 -24.47 13.59 2.80
N SER A 61 -23.49 13.05 3.51
CA SER A 61 -22.78 11.85 3.09
C SER A 61 -23.80 10.70 2.98
N THR A 62 -24.36 10.49 1.80
CA THR A 62 -25.34 9.43 1.56
C THR A 62 -24.64 8.10 1.33
N GLY A 63 -25.06 7.06 2.05
CA GLY A 63 -24.55 5.69 1.90
C GLY A 63 -23.69 5.22 3.07
N SER A 64 -23.29 3.95 3.02
CA SER A 64 -22.53 3.30 4.09
C SER A 64 -21.04 3.34 3.81
N ASN A 65 -20.27 3.72 4.82
CA ASN A 65 -18.82 3.56 4.84
C ASN A 65 -18.37 2.16 5.31
N THR A 66 -19.35 1.27 5.54
CA THR A 66 -19.15 -0.12 5.96
C THR A 66 -19.82 -1.08 4.99
N VAL A 67 -19.10 -2.10 4.55
CA VAL A 67 -19.57 -3.10 3.58
C VAL A 67 -19.22 -4.51 4.00
N THR A 68 -19.85 -5.50 3.37
CA THR A 68 -19.42 -6.89 3.49
C THR A 68 -18.01 -7.04 2.92
N PHE A 69 -17.14 -7.67 3.70
CA PHE A 69 -15.81 -8.07 3.29
C PHE A 69 -15.80 -9.58 3.01
N THR A 70 -15.14 -9.98 1.93
CA THR A 70 -15.03 -11.39 1.56
C THR A 70 -13.56 -11.78 1.60
N PRO A 71 -13.11 -12.48 2.66
CA PRO A 71 -11.76 -13.02 2.72
C PRO A 71 -11.46 -13.92 1.52
N VAL A 72 -10.21 -13.94 1.06
CA VAL A 72 -9.78 -14.89 0.02
C VAL A 72 -9.98 -16.34 0.48
N SER A 73 -9.62 -16.62 1.73
CA SER A 73 -9.92 -17.86 2.40
C SER A 73 -9.83 -17.66 3.92
N ILE A 74 -10.40 -18.59 4.69
CA ILE A 74 -10.22 -18.60 6.14
C ILE A 74 -8.75 -18.85 6.53
N ALA A 75 -8.03 -19.68 5.78
CA ALA A 75 -6.61 -19.94 6.02
C ALA A 75 -5.74 -18.68 5.87
N GLU A 76 -6.03 -17.87 4.84
CA GLU A 76 -5.34 -16.60 4.63
C GLU A 76 -5.73 -15.58 5.71
N PHE A 77 -7.01 -15.53 6.09
CA PHE A 77 -7.46 -14.64 7.16
C PHE A 77 -6.87 -15.03 8.53
N ASN A 78 -6.70 -16.33 8.80
CA ASN A 78 -6.02 -16.83 10.00
C ASN A 78 -4.54 -16.41 10.02
N SER A 79 -3.89 -16.40 8.85
CA SER A 79 -2.52 -15.90 8.70
C SER A 79 -2.41 -14.39 8.94
N TYR A 80 -3.45 -13.62 8.61
CA TYR A 80 -3.56 -12.20 8.93
C TYR A 80 -3.70 -11.96 10.42
N VAL A 81 -4.63 -12.65 11.08
CA VAL A 81 -4.89 -12.48 12.51
C VAL A 81 -3.66 -12.82 13.34
N ALA A 82 -2.99 -13.94 13.04
CA ALA A 82 -1.71 -14.43 13.58
C ALA A 82 -1.59 -14.62 15.12
N MET A 83 -2.37 -13.90 15.91
CA MET A 83 -2.30 -13.83 17.38
C MET A 83 -3.25 -14.83 18.06
N HIS A 84 -4.31 -15.23 17.36
CA HIS A 84 -5.22 -16.28 17.83
C HIS A 84 -5.72 -17.11 16.63
N PRO A 85 -5.84 -18.43 16.78
CA PRO A 85 -6.50 -19.26 15.79
C PRO A 85 -7.97 -18.89 15.64
N LEU A 86 -8.42 -18.82 14.40
CA LEU A 86 -9.84 -18.66 14.06
C LEU A 86 -10.56 -19.99 14.18
N ASN A 87 -11.73 -20.00 14.85
CA ASN A 87 -12.51 -21.21 15.02
C ASN A 87 -13.67 -21.29 14.02
N ASN A 88 -14.53 -20.27 14.00
CA ASN A 88 -15.66 -20.18 13.07
C ASN A 88 -16.01 -18.71 12.78
N PRO A 89 -15.12 -17.98 12.08
CA PRO A 89 -15.30 -16.56 11.84
C PRO A 89 -16.39 -16.31 10.79
N THR A 90 -17.27 -15.35 11.07
CA THR A 90 -18.42 -14.96 10.25
C THR A 90 -18.60 -13.44 10.25
N ASN A 91 -19.57 -12.94 9.45
CA ASN A 91 -19.94 -11.52 9.41
C ASN A 91 -18.75 -10.57 9.20
N PHE A 92 -17.88 -10.91 8.24
CA PHE A 92 -16.74 -10.08 7.88
C PHE A 92 -17.21 -8.75 7.30
N LYS A 93 -16.72 -7.65 7.86
CA LYS A 93 -17.02 -6.28 7.42
C LYS A 93 -15.73 -5.48 7.21
N LEU A 94 -15.79 -4.60 6.24
CA LEU A 94 -14.78 -3.57 5.99
C LEU A 94 -15.43 -2.21 6.21
N THR A 95 -14.85 -1.40 7.09
CA THR A 95 -15.20 0.01 7.26
C THR A 95 -14.04 0.88 6.83
N VAL A 96 -14.31 1.90 6.03
CA VAL A 96 -13.30 2.85 5.55
C VAL A 96 -13.79 4.25 5.88
N ASP A 97 -12.99 5.05 6.58
CA ASP A 97 -13.34 6.43 6.91
C ASP A 97 -12.11 7.31 6.71
N LEU A 98 -12.01 7.89 5.52
CA LEU A 98 -10.91 8.73 5.09
C LEU A 98 -11.42 10.14 4.79
N ASN A 99 -10.59 11.13 5.13
CA ASN A 99 -10.80 12.54 4.80
C ASN A 99 -9.58 13.06 4.05
N ASN A 100 -9.81 13.97 3.11
CA ASN A 100 -8.75 14.70 2.44
C ASN A 100 -7.93 15.51 3.45
N ALA A 101 -6.67 15.15 3.61
CA ALA A 101 -5.68 15.82 4.45
C ALA A 101 -4.96 16.97 3.74
N GLY A 102 -5.35 17.26 2.48
CA GLY A 102 -4.78 18.31 1.63
C GLY A 102 -4.12 17.74 0.38
N ASN A 103 -4.19 18.49 -0.73
CA ASN A 103 -3.52 18.18 -2.00
C ASN A 103 -3.79 16.74 -2.51
N GLY A 104 -5.05 16.29 -2.44
CA GLY A 104 -5.48 14.97 -2.92
C GLY A 104 -4.97 13.76 -2.11
N ARG A 105 -4.49 13.98 -0.87
CA ARG A 105 -4.00 12.93 0.03
C ARG A 105 -5.03 12.62 1.11
N TYR A 106 -5.22 11.35 1.41
CA TYR A 106 -6.32 10.87 2.26
C TYR A 106 -5.81 10.20 3.54
N ALA A 107 -6.20 10.75 4.68
CA ALA A 107 -5.88 10.25 6.01
C ALA A 107 -7.14 9.70 6.68
N GLY A 108 -6.97 8.81 7.66
CA GLY A 108 -8.07 8.26 8.42
C GLY A 108 -7.86 6.79 8.78
N THR A 109 -8.94 6.03 8.77
CA THR A 109 -8.96 4.67 9.32
C THR A 109 -9.57 3.66 8.36
N VAL A 110 -8.99 2.45 8.37
CA VAL A 110 -9.57 1.26 7.78
C VAL A 110 -9.75 0.24 8.90
N LYS A 111 -10.96 -0.31 9.01
CA LYS A 111 -11.30 -1.33 9.99
C LYS A 111 -11.75 -2.60 9.30
N ILE A 112 -11.26 -3.72 9.77
CA ILE A 112 -11.72 -5.05 9.37
C ILE A 112 -12.29 -5.71 10.62
N SER A 113 -13.58 -6.00 10.62
CA SER A 113 -14.26 -6.66 11.73
C SER A 113 -14.88 -7.98 11.31
N TYR A 114 -15.03 -8.88 12.28
CA TYR A 114 -15.64 -10.20 12.11
C TYR A 114 -16.15 -10.69 13.46
N VAL A 115 -17.00 -11.71 13.44
CA VAL A 115 -17.48 -12.40 14.63
C VAL A 115 -16.89 -13.80 14.65
N ASP A 116 -16.14 -14.15 15.69
CA ASP A 116 -15.65 -15.51 15.91
C ASP A 116 -16.16 -16.04 17.25
N THR A 117 -16.81 -17.20 17.25
CA THR A 117 -17.34 -17.86 18.44
C THR A 117 -18.24 -16.93 19.30
N GLY A 118 -19.00 -16.05 18.64
CA GLY A 118 -19.90 -15.09 19.29
C GLY A 118 -19.25 -13.78 19.75
N TYR A 119 -17.94 -13.63 19.66
CA TYR A 119 -17.22 -12.40 20.00
C TYR A 119 -16.92 -11.57 18.76
N GLN A 120 -17.12 -10.25 18.86
CA GLN A 120 -16.73 -9.33 17.80
C GLN A 120 -15.26 -8.94 17.93
N TYR A 121 -14.52 -9.10 16.84
CA TYR A 121 -13.14 -8.69 16.68
C TYR A 121 -13.05 -7.55 15.67
N GLU A 122 -12.13 -6.62 15.90
CA GLU A 122 -11.86 -5.48 15.01
C GLU A 122 -10.36 -5.21 14.97
N GLY A 123 -9.79 -5.23 13.77
CA GLY A 123 -8.48 -4.62 13.50
C GLY A 123 -8.70 -3.20 12.98
N LYS A 124 -8.03 -2.20 13.58
CA LYS A 124 -8.11 -0.79 13.19
C LYS A 124 -6.73 -0.32 12.73
N PHE A 125 -6.63 0.06 11.47
CA PHE A 125 -5.41 0.56 10.84
C PHE A 125 -5.55 2.03 10.52
N GLU A 126 -4.48 2.79 10.72
CA GLU A 126 -4.50 4.25 10.61
C GLU A 126 -3.39 4.80 9.72
N ALA A 127 -3.70 5.91 9.06
CA ALA A 127 -2.74 6.84 8.48
C ALA A 127 -3.16 8.25 8.93
N GLY A 128 -2.29 8.95 9.64
CA GLY A 128 -2.62 10.25 10.19
C GLY A 128 -2.64 11.35 9.11
N SER A 129 -3.24 12.48 9.48
CA SER A 129 -3.24 13.70 8.66
C SER A 129 -2.01 14.58 8.92
N GLY A 130 -1.17 14.21 9.88
CA GLY A 130 0.07 14.91 10.21
C GLY A 130 1.21 14.63 9.23
N THR A 131 2.40 15.07 9.63
CA THR A 131 3.64 14.84 8.89
C THR A 131 4.55 13.91 9.67
N ASN A 132 5.39 13.15 8.96
CA ASN A 132 6.52 12.47 9.59
C ASN A 132 7.36 13.48 10.36
N VAL A 133 7.66 13.15 11.62
CA VAL A 133 8.41 14.03 12.50
C VAL A 133 9.76 14.38 11.87
N ASP A 134 10.06 15.68 11.82
CA ASP A 134 11.35 16.19 11.39
C ASP A 134 12.39 16.03 12.51
N ALA A 135 12.72 14.78 12.80
CA ALA A 135 13.84 14.44 13.66
C ALA A 135 15.09 14.29 12.78
N TYR A 136 16.15 15.04 13.09
CA TYR A 136 17.50 14.87 12.54
C TYR A 136 17.63 14.93 11.01
N LYS A 137 16.76 15.66 10.29
CA LYS A 137 16.76 15.75 8.81
C LYS A 137 16.75 14.38 8.13
N LEU A 138 16.11 13.41 8.78
CA LEU A 138 15.99 12.06 8.23
C LEU A 138 15.22 12.12 6.90
N LYS A 139 15.56 11.24 5.97
CA LYS A 139 14.87 11.12 4.66
C LYS A 139 13.35 11.12 4.84
N ASP A 140 12.59 11.85 4.03
CA ASP A 140 11.12 11.93 4.12
C ASP A 140 10.57 12.69 5.36
N ALA A 141 11.41 13.42 6.09
CA ALA A 141 10.98 14.35 7.13
C ALA A 141 10.06 15.43 6.55
N GLY A 142 8.99 15.77 7.27
CA GLY A 142 8.01 16.76 6.83
C GLY A 142 7.04 16.27 5.75
N LEU A 143 7.24 15.07 5.18
CA LEU A 143 6.24 14.47 4.29
C LEU A 143 5.00 14.05 5.08
N MET A 144 3.83 14.19 4.45
CA MET A 144 2.57 13.79 5.07
C MET A 144 2.56 12.29 5.38
N GLU A 145 1.98 11.89 6.51
CA GLU A 145 1.79 10.47 6.78
C GLU A 145 0.93 9.83 5.68
N ALA A 146 -0.05 10.57 5.15
CA ALA A 146 -0.91 10.17 4.03
C ALA A 146 -0.32 10.44 2.62
N GLU A 147 0.97 10.74 2.47
CA GLU A 147 1.59 11.13 1.18
C GLU A 147 1.25 10.19 0.01
N PHE A 148 1.20 8.89 0.30
CA PHE A 148 0.94 7.85 -0.70
C PHE A 148 -0.53 7.45 -0.77
N ASN A 149 -1.42 8.01 0.04
CA ASN A 149 -2.82 7.64 0.09
C ASN A 149 -3.60 8.54 -0.85
N ARG A 150 -3.66 8.21 -2.14
CA ARG A 150 -4.21 9.10 -3.16
C ARG A 150 -4.76 8.36 -4.37
N TRP A 151 -5.63 9.06 -5.10
CA TRP A 151 -6.09 8.65 -6.41
C TRP A 151 -4.98 8.81 -7.45
N PHE A 152 -5.04 7.99 -8.50
CA PHE A 152 -4.13 8.03 -9.65
C PHE A 152 -4.81 7.37 -10.85
N ILE A 153 -4.28 7.63 -12.05
CA ILE A 153 -4.86 7.17 -13.30
C ILE A 153 -3.87 6.24 -14.00
N ILE A 154 -4.33 5.07 -14.43
CA ILE A 154 -3.60 4.18 -15.33
C ILE A 154 -4.50 3.91 -16.52
N ASN A 155 -4.00 4.16 -17.74
CA ASN A 155 -4.73 3.93 -18.99
C ASN A 155 -6.14 4.54 -18.99
N GLY A 156 -6.28 5.77 -18.48
CA GLY A 156 -7.56 6.49 -18.42
C GLY A 156 -8.53 6.02 -17.34
N LYS A 157 -8.16 5.03 -16.52
CA LYS A 157 -8.98 4.51 -15.42
C LYS A 157 -8.45 4.98 -14.06
N TYR A 158 -9.37 5.41 -13.20
CA TYR A 158 -9.07 5.81 -11.83
C TYR A 158 -8.82 4.60 -10.93
N TYR A 159 -7.81 4.73 -10.08
CA TYR A 159 -7.45 3.81 -9.02
C TYR A 159 -7.16 4.58 -7.74
N PHE A 160 -7.39 3.94 -6.60
CA PHE A 160 -6.94 4.42 -5.30
C PHE A 160 -6.09 3.35 -4.64
N SER A 161 -4.97 3.75 -4.05
CA SER A 161 -4.18 2.87 -3.19
C SER A 161 -3.64 3.66 -2.02
N ALA A 162 -3.75 3.08 -0.82
CA ALA A 162 -3.42 3.75 0.43
C ALA A 162 -2.87 2.77 1.47
N PHE A 163 -1.84 3.19 2.20
CA PHE A 163 -1.28 2.49 3.34
C PHE A 163 -2.00 2.87 4.64
N PHE A 164 -2.14 1.89 5.51
CA PHE A 164 -2.56 2.06 6.90
C PHE A 164 -1.79 1.05 7.76
N GLN A 165 -1.55 1.38 9.02
CA GLN A 165 -0.86 0.46 9.95
C GLN A 165 -1.54 0.40 11.31
N ASP A 166 -1.25 -0.68 12.03
CA ASP A 166 -1.49 -0.80 13.46
C ASP A 166 -0.19 -1.24 14.16
N ALA A 167 -0.29 -1.78 15.37
CA ALA A 167 0.87 -2.28 16.11
C ALA A 167 1.44 -3.60 15.57
N TYR A 168 0.67 -4.34 14.76
CA TYR A 168 0.96 -5.72 14.36
C TYR A 168 1.26 -5.86 12.87
N GLY A 169 0.89 -4.88 12.05
CA GLY A 169 1.13 -4.92 10.63
C GLY A 169 0.66 -3.69 9.89
N ALA A 170 0.58 -3.84 8.59
CA ALA A 170 0.09 -2.84 7.67
C ALA A 170 -0.91 -3.44 6.69
N VAL A 171 -1.87 -2.62 6.27
CA VAL A 171 -2.78 -2.92 5.18
C VAL A 171 -2.62 -1.92 4.06
N VAL A 172 -2.87 -2.39 2.83
CA VAL A 172 -3.04 -1.55 1.66
C VAL A 172 -4.48 -1.71 1.19
N LEU A 173 -5.24 -0.62 1.25
CA LEU A 173 -6.56 -0.52 0.63
C LEU A 173 -6.36 -0.22 -0.85
N VAL A 174 -6.97 -1.02 -1.71
CA VAL A 174 -6.99 -0.80 -3.16
C VAL A 174 -8.42 -0.64 -3.63
N VAL A 175 -8.72 0.45 -4.32
CA VAL A 175 -9.92 0.61 -5.13
C VAL A 175 -9.50 0.51 -6.59
N ASP A 176 -10.05 -0.46 -7.30
CA ASP A 176 -9.80 -0.70 -8.72
C ASP A 176 -11.07 -0.69 -9.56
N ASN A 177 -12.22 -0.42 -8.94
CA ASN A 177 -13.47 -0.18 -9.64
C ASN A 177 -14.26 0.94 -8.95
N TYR A 178 -14.66 1.92 -9.75
CA TYR A 178 -15.54 3.01 -9.37
C TYR A 178 -16.74 3.02 -10.32
N VAL A 179 -17.94 2.97 -9.76
CA VAL A 179 -19.19 3.05 -10.52
C VAL A 179 -19.92 4.32 -10.10
N ASN A 180 -19.99 5.29 -11.01
CA ASN A 180 -20.82 6.47 -10.83
C ASN A 180 -22.30 6.09 -11.00
N GLN A 181 -23.15 6.39 -10.01
CA GLN A 181 -24.58 6.06 -10.04
C GLN A 181 -25.45 7.15 -10.71
N GLY A 182 -24.83 8.17 -11.30
CA GLY A 182 -25.51 9.27 -12.00
C GLY A 182 -26.10 10.32 -11.07
N ASP A 183 -26.52 11.44 -11.66
CA ASP A 183 -26.77 12.74 -11.01
C ASP A 183 -27.98 12.80 -10.05
N ALA A 184 -28.55 11.65 -9.66
CA ALA A 184 -29.71 11.55 -8.78
C ALA A 184 -29.72 10.36 -7.79
N GLN A 185 -28.73 9.46 -7.81
CA GLN A 185 -28.73 8.24 -6.96
C GLN A 185 -27.64 8.17 -5.89
N GLY A 186 -26.94 9.28 -5.64
CA GLY A 186 -25.93 9.37 -4.59
C GLY A 186 -24.51 9.12 -5.12
N SER A 187 -23.53 9.45 -4.28
CA SER A 187 -22.11 9.30 -4.60
C SER A 187 -21.79 7.89 -5.06
N GLY A 188 -20.99 7.75 -6.11
CA GLY A 188 -20.69 6.44 -6.70
C GLY A 188 -20.13 5.41 -5.73
N THR A 189 -20.16 4.15 -6.13
CA THR A 189 -19.71 3.02 -5.30
C THR A 189 -18.31 2.55 -5.68
N LEU A 190 -17.59 2.12 -4.65
CA LEU A 190 -16.23 1.63 -4.72
C LEU A 190 -16.21 0.11 -4.53
N SER A 191 -15.37 -0.55 -5.31
CA SER A 191 -15.01 -1.95 -5.10
C SER A 191 -13.51 -2.12 -5.22
N GLY A 192 -12.99 -3.16 -4.59
CA GLY A 192 -11.58 -3.47 -4.67
C GLY A 192 -11.15 -4.54 -3.67
N SER A 193 -9.92 -4.40 -3.19
CA SER A 193 -9.24 -5.41 -2.39
C SER A 193 -8.49 -4.79 -1.21
N VAL A 194 -8.34 -5.57 -0.15
CA VAL A 194 -7.41 -5.25 0.94
C VAL A 194 -6.27 -6.25 0.91
N TYR A 195 -5.05 -5.72 0.99
CA TYR A 195 -3.83 -6.50 1.15
C TYR A 195 -3.25 -6.23 2.53
N TYR A 196 -2.53 -7.19 3.09
CA TYR A 196 -1.91 -7.05 4.40
C TYR A 196 -0.46 -7.55 4.39
N LYS A 197 0.29 -7.06 5.37
CA LYS A 197 1.62 -7.52 5.72
C LYS A 197 1.78 -7.42 7.23
N ASN A 198 1.98 -8.55 7.89
CA ASN A 198 2.24 -8.58 9.32
C ASN A 198 3.70 -8.19 9.59
N PHE A 199 3.93 -7.46 10.66
CA PHE A 199 5.27 -7.20 11.16
C PHE A 199 5.82 -8.47 11.79
N ALA A 200 7.12 -8.69 11.61
CA ALA A 200 7.79 -9.77 12.32
C ALA A 200 7.74 -9.47 13.83
N GLN A 201 7.48 -10.50 14.64
CA GLN A 201 7.61 -10.37 16.09
C GLN A 201 9.05 -9.95 16.40
N SER A 202 9.19 -8.80 17.06
CA SER A 202 10.48 -8.20 17.40
C SER A 202 10.41 -7.58 18.78
N TYR A 203 11.53 -7.63 19.50
CA TYR A 203 11.72 -6.89 20.75
C TYR A 203 12.01 -5.40 20.51
N VAL A 204 12.43 -5.05 19.29
CA VAL A 204 12.70 -3.66 18.92
C VAL A 204 11.36 -2.96 18.75
N GLN A 205 11.13 -1.83 19.40
CA GLN A 205 9.87 -1.10 19.22
C GLN A 205 9.83 -0.40 17.86
N GLN A 206 8.65 -0.32 17.26
CA GLN A 206 8.44 0.51 16.07
C GLN A 206 8.77 1.97 16.40
N SER A 207 9.38 2.67 15.45
CA SER A 207 9.64 4.11 15.60
C SER A 207 8.32 4.85 15.85
N PRO A 208 8.21 5.64 16.93
CA PRO A 208 7.03 6.48 17.17
C PRO A 208 6.96 7.67 16.21
N TYR A 209 8.02 7.91 15.44
CA TYR A 209 8.19 9.10 14.60
C TYR A 209 7.89 8.84 13.12
N ARG A 210 7.77 7.56 12.73
CA ARG A 210 7.70 7.16 11.32
C ARG A 210 6.70 6.04 11.12
N LYS A 211 5.84 6.24 10.14
CA LYS A 211 5.00 5.16 9.64
C LYS A 211 5.84 4.14 8.88
N CYS A 212 5.35 2.91 8.81
CA CYS A 212 6.05 1.75 8.27
C CYS A 212 6.43 1.91 6.79
N TRP A 213 5.68 2.73 6.05
CA TRP A 213 5.96 3.05 4.65
C TRP A 213 7.08 4.10 4.47
N TYR A 214 7.62 4.61 5.57
CA TYR A 214 8.83 5.45 5.62
C TYR A 214 10.02 4.76 6.28
N ILE A 215 9.88 3.46 6.59
CA ILE A 215 10.93 2.60 7.11
C ILE A 215 11.50 1.79 5.95
N TYR A 216 12.82 1.88 5.76
CA TYR A 216 13.51 1.31 4.59
C TYR A 216 14.04 -0.10 4.81
N ASP A 217 14.22 -0.51 6.07
CA ASP A 217 14.72 -1.82 6.46
C ASP A 217 14.21 -2.22 7.85
N GLY A 218 14.28 -3.52 8.16
CA GLY A 218 13.90 -4.08 9.45
C GLY A 218 12.45 -4.59 9.52
N PRO A 219 12.04 -5.08 10.71
CA PRO A 219 10.80 -5.85 10.89
C PRO A 219 9.52 -5.04 10.65
N TYR A 220 9.63 -3.70 10.63
CA TYR A 220 8.54 -2.76 10.43
C TYR A 220 8.52 -2.14 9.01
N ASN A 221 9.34 -2.62 8.08
CA ASN A 221 9.30 -2.15 6.71
C ASN A 221 8.05 -2.68 5.99
N CYS A 222 7.10 -1.78 5.72
CA CYS A 222 5.89 -2.07 4.96
C CYS A 222 5.88 -1.37 3.60
N ARG A 223 7.02 -0.88 3.11
CA ARG A 223 7.08 -0.22 1.81
C ARG A 223 6.64 -1.18 0.72
N ALA A 224 5.84 -0.65 -0.21
CA ALA A 224 5.51 -1.30 -1.46
C ALA A 224 5.77 -0.33 -2.61
N SER A 225 6.71 -0.69 -3.48
CA SER A 225 7.14 0.13 -4.63
C SER A 225 5.95 0.48 -5.53
N ALA A 226 5.04 -0.48 -5.72
CA ALA A 226 3.81 -0.31 -6.47
C ALA A 226 2.92 0.85 -5.95
N VAL A 227 2.70 0.88 -4.64
CA VAL A 227 1.83 1.87 -3.99
C VAL A 227 2.52 3.23 -3.92
N ILE A 228 3.84 3.28 -3.80
CA ILE A 228 4.61 4.53 -3.77
C ILE A 228 4.67 5.16 -5.17
N ASN A 229 5.03 4.36 -6.18
CA ASN A 229 5.28 4.84 -7.54
C ASN A 229 4.01 4.98 -8.39
N LYS A 230 2.88 4.43 -7.92
CA LYS A 230 1.57 4.45 -8.62
C LYS A 230 1.61 3.87 -10.03
N ASN A 231 2.50 2.90 -10.28
CA ASN A 231 2.61 2.19 -11.56
C ASN A 231 1.62 1.01 -11.67
N THR A 232 1.14 0.50 -10.54
CA THR A 232 0.07 -0.51 -10.44
C THR A 232 -0.70 -0.26 -9.15
N PRO A 233 -2.02 -0.55 -9.10
CA PRO A 233 -2.79 -0.43 -7.87
C PRO A 233 -2.47 -1.49 -6.83
N TYR A 234 -1.89 -2.63 -7.23
CA TYR A 234 -1.71 -3.77 -6.35
C TYR A 234 -0.33 -3.78 -5.72
N PRO A 235 -0.22 -3.90 -4.38
CA PRO A 235 1.08 -3.94 -3.72
C PRO A 235 1.84 -5.23 -4.03
N GLY A 236 3.16 -5.10 -4.19
CA GLY A 236 4.12 -6.20 -4.18
C GLY A 236 4.79 -6.33 -2.80
N ASP A 237 6.08 -6.64 -2.77
CA ASP A 237 6.95 -6.44 -1.60
C ASP A 237 6.50 -7.16 -0.29
N GLY A 238 5.96 -8.36 -0.46
CA GLY A 238 5.53 -9.24 0.64
C GLY A 238 4.11 -9.03 1.13
N TYR A 239 3.34 -8.14 0.49
CA TYR A 239 1.91 -8.03 0.76
C TYR A 239 1.14 -9.23 0.20
N ARG A 240 0.19 -9.74 0.99
CA ARG A 240 -0.74 -10.81 0.58
C ARG A 240 -2.16 -10.27 0.52
N LYS A 241 -2.95 -10.76 -0.44
CA LYS A 241 -4.34 -10.35 -0.58
C LYS A 241 -5.18 -10.96 0.54
N LEU A 242 -5.79 -10.12 1.38
CA LEU A 242 -6.64 -10.57 2.47
C LEU A 242 -8.05 -10.92 1.98
N GLY A 243 -8.60 -10.08 1.10
CA GLY A 243 -9.97 -10.21 0.64
C GLY A 243 -10.42 -9.07 -0.27
N THR A 244 -11.71 -9.07 -0.57
CA THR A 244 -12.36 -8.12 -1.48
C THR A 244 -13.56 -7.47 -0.85
N PHE A 245 -13.98 -6.33 -1.40
CA PHE A 245 -15.18 -5.61 -1.00
C PHE A 245 -15.85 -4.99 -2.24
N SER A 246 -17.15 -4.73 -2.12
CA SER A 246 -17.92 -4.00 -3.14
C SER A 246 -19.04 -3.19 -2.49
N GLY A 247 -19.52 -2.18 -3.22
CA GLY A 247 -20.66 -1.34 -2.80
C GLY A 247 -20.34 -0.31 -1.72
N LEU A 248 -19.07 0.03 -1.51
CA LEU A 248 -18.66 1.02 -0.51
C LEU A 248 -18.99 2.42 -1.04
N SER A 249 -19.73 3.23 -0.29
CA SER A 249 -20.07 4.59 -0.74
C SER A 249 -18.81 5.46 -0.77
N LYS A 250 -18.49 6.05 -1.94
CA LYS A 250 -17.34 6.94 -2.06
C LYS A 250 -17.47 8.17 -1.16
N ALA A 251 -18.61 8.86 -1.14
CA ALA A 251 -18.75 10.06 -0.31
C ALA A 251 -18.78 9.75 1.19
N ALA A 252 -19.15 8.53 1.58
CA ALA A 252 -19.09 8.12 2.99
C ALA A 252 -17.70 7.62 3.42
N ALA A 253 -16.95 7.01 2.50
CA ALA A 253 -15.68 6.36 2.82
C ALA A 253 -14.43 7.20 2.52
N ILE A 254 -14.45 8.01 1.45
CA ILE A 254 -13.31 8.78 0.96
C ILE A 254 -13.80 10.20 0.65
N LYS A 255 -13.80 11.03 1.70
CA LYS A 255 -14.38 12.39 1.75
C LYS A 255 -13.38 13.44 1.27
#